data_AF-A0A952Z513-F1
#
_entry.id   AF-A0A952Z513-F1
#
_cell.length_a   1.000
_cell.length_b   1.000
_cell.length_c   1.000
_cell.angle_alpha   90.00
_cell.angle_beta   90.00
_cell.angle_gamma   90.00
#
_symmetry.space_group_name_H-M   'P 1'
#
loop_
_entity.id
_entity.type
_entity.pdbx_description
1 polymer ?
#
loop_
_entity_poly.entity_id
_entity_poly.type
_entity_poly.pdbx_seq_one_letter_code
_entity_poly.pdbx_strand_id
1 'polypeptide(L)' 'MSEIRQLIDLRNSPETTCNNVNALVDRHNKQVDLRIEELKAPNRQLKILRRKCTTGRVVKDCGILLELSQ' A
#
# COMPACT_ATOMS: atom_id res chain seq x y z
N MET A 1 -2.40 -17.60 -10.21
CA MET A 1 -1.66 -18.56 -9.36
C MET A 1 -0.97 -17.77 -8.26
N SER A 2 -0.85 -18.32 -7.04
CA SER A 2 -0.13 -17.66 -5.93
C SER A 2 1.38 -17.67 -6.20
N GLU A 3 2.06 -16.54 -6.02
CA GLU A 3 3.52 -16.41 -6.17
C GLU A 3 4.27 -17.41 -5.25
N ILE A 4 3.69 -17.73 -4.09
CA ILE A 4 4.21 -18.74 -3.17
C ILE A 4 4.27 -20.12 -3.83
N ARG A 5 3.29 -20.49 -4.67
CA ARG A 5 3.31 -21.79 -5.38
C ARG A 5 4.41 -21.83 -6.43
N GLN A 6 4.61 -20.75 -7.18
CA GLN A 6 5.70 -20.67 -8.17
C GLN A 6 7.09 -20.74 -7.52
N LEU A 7 7.26 -20.14 -6.33
CA LEU A 7 8.50 -20.27 -5.55
C LEU A 7 8.72 -21.70 -5.04
N ILE A 8 7.66 -22.40 -4.62
CA ILE A 8 7.74 -23.81 -4.21
C ILE A 8 8.16 -24.72 -5.38
N ASP A 9 7.62 -24.49 -6.59
CA ASP A 9 7.96 -25.28 -7.77
C ASP A 9 9.42 -25.06 -8.23
N LEU A 10 9.91 -23.82 -8.16
CA LEU A 10 11.31 -23.48 -8.44
C LEU A 10 12.27 -24.12 -7.41
N ARG A 11 11.89 -24.13 -6.13
CA ARG A 11 12.66 -24.82 -5.07
C ARG A 11 12.79 -26.32 -5.34
N ASN A 12 11.75 -26.93 -5.92
CA ASN A 12 11.77 -28.36 -6.24
C ASN A 12 12.62 -28.69 -7.48
N SER A 13 13.20 -27.68 -8.15
CA SER A 13 14.05 -27.83 -9.34
C SER A 13 15.43 -27.19 -9.11
N PRO A 14 16.29 -27.77 -8.25
CA PRO A 14 17.53 -27.13 -7.77
C PRO A 14 18.60 -26.92 -8.86
N GLU A 15 18.52 -27.65 -9.97
CA GLU A 15 19.40 -27.52 -11.13
C GLU A 15 19.05 -26.29 -12.00
N THR A 16 17.93 -25.60 -11.71
CA THR A 16 17.46 -24.45 -12.48
C THR A 16 18.10 -23.16 -11.97
N THR A 17 18.45 -22.25 -12.87
CA THR A 17 19.00 -20.95 -12.48
C THR A 17 18.00 -20.12 -11.67
N CYS A 18 18.46 -19.41 -10.65
CA CYS A 18 17.64 -18.54 -9.80
C CYS A 18 17.05 -17.32 -10.51
N ASN A 19 17.34 -17.11 -11.80
CA ASN A 19 16.84 -15.99 -12.61
C ASN A 19 15.30 -15.90 -12.59
N ASN A 20 14.60 -17.03 -12.61
CA ASN A 20 13.13 -17.05 -12.56
C ASN A 20 12.61 -16.64 -11.18
N VAL A 21 13.34 -16.96 -10.10
CA VAL A 21 13.02 -16.51 -8.74
C VAL A 21 13.18 -14.99 -8.66
N ASN A 22 14.31 -14.47 -9.16
CA ASN A 22 14.60 -13.03 -9.16
C ASN A 22 13.53 -12.26 -9.95
N ALA A 23 13.20 -12.70 -11.17
CA ALA A 23 12.20 -12.06 -12.00
C ALA A 23 10.79 -12.03 -11.37
N LEU A 24 10.43 -13.07 -10.61
CA LEU A 24 9.16 -13.12 -9.87
C LEU A 24 9.16 -12.09 -8.73
N VAL A 25 10.24 -12.04 -7.95
CA VAL A 25 10.38 -11.10 -6.83
C VAL A 25 10.43 -9.66 -7.35
N ASP A 26 11.16 -9.37 -8.42
CA ASP A 26 11.24 -8.03 -9.02
C ASP A 26 9.88 -7.54 -9.50
N ARG A 27 9.08 -8.44 -10.10
CA ARG A 27 7.70 -8.12 -10.50
C ARG A 27 6.84 -7.75 -9.29
N HIS A 28 6.92 -8.55 -8.23
CA HIS A 28 6.15 -8.29 -7.02
C HIS A 28 6.57 -6.98 -6.35
N ASN A 29 7.87 -6.75 -6.20
CA ASN A 29 8.42 -5.50 -5.66
C ASN A 29 7.88 -4.29 -6.43
N LYS A 30 7.92 -4.34 -7.77
CA LYS A 30 7.36 -3.27 -8.61
C LYS A 30 5.87 -3.04 -8.36
N GLN A 31 5.08 -4.10 -8.16
CA GLN A 31 3.66 -3.96 -7.84
C GLN A 31 3.42 -3.33 -6.45
N VAL A 32 4.24 -3.71 -5.46
CA VAL A 32 4.19 -3.12 -4.12
C VAL A 32 4.58 -1.64 -4.18
N ASP A 33 5.66 -1.29 -4.88
CA ASP A 33 6.11 0.09 -5.05
C ASP A 33 5.04 0.97 -5.71
N LEU A 34 4.41 0.49 -6.77
CA LEU A 34 3.30 1.19 -7.42
C LEU A 34 2.16 1.47 -6.43
N ARG A 35 1.78 0.47 -5.63
CA ARG A 35 0.71 0.63 -4.65
C ARG A 35 1.10 1.58 -3.52
N ILE A 36 2.37 1.62 -3.12
CA ILE A 36 2.89 2.60 -2.17
C ILE A 36 2.74 4.01 -2.73
N GLU A 37 3.17 4.24 -3.99
CA GLU A 37 3.04 5.54 -4.64
C GLU A 37 1.57 5.99 -4.76
N GLU A 38 0.67 5.10 -5.17
CA GLU A 38 -0.77 5.36 -5.24
C GLU A 38 -1.35 5.77 -3.88
N LEU A 39 -0.86 5.18 -2.78
CA LEU A 39 -1.32 5.48 -1.43
C LEU A 39 -0.74 6.77 -0.84
N LYS A 40 0.34 7.34 -1.42
CA LYS A 40 0.95 8.58 -0.89
C LYS A 40 -0.01 9.76 -0.94
N ALA A 41 -0.72 9.96 -2.06
CA ALA A 41 -1.62 11.09 -2.24
C ALA A 41 -2.83 11.04 -1.28
N PRO A 42 -3.60 9.93 -1.19
CA PRO A 42 -4.66 9.76 -0.19
C PRO A 42 -4.16 9.94 1.24
N ASN A 43 -3.00 9.36 1.59
CA ASN A 43 -2.42 9.51 2.93
C ASN A 43 -2.10 10.98 3.24
N ARG A 44 -1.57 11.73 2.27
CA ARG A 44 -1.33 13.18 2.44
C ARG A 44 -2.63 13.94 2.66
N GLN A 45 -3.67 13.64 1.88
CA GLN A 45 -4.99 14.27 2.04
C GLN A 45 -5.59 13.98 3.41
N LEU A 46 -5.54 12.73 3.87
CA LEU A 46 -6.02 12.35 5.20
C LEU A 46 -5.25 13.06 6.32
N LYS A 47 -3.92 13.24 6.19
CA LYS A 47 -3.12 14.01 7.14
C LYS A 47 -3.51 15.49 7.17
N ILE A 48 -3.79 16.09 6.02
CA ILE A 48 -4.28 17.48 5.93
C ILE A 48 -5.64 17.60 6.60
N LEU A 49 -6.58 16.71 6.25
CA LEU A 49 -7.92 16.68 6.83
C LEU A 49 -7.85 16.51 8.35
N ARG A 50 -7.04 15.59 8.86
CA ARG A 50 -6.86 15.37 10.30
C ARG A 50 -6.38 16.61 11.05
N ARG A 51 -5.59 17.49 10.41
CA ARG A 51 -5.11 18.75 11.01
C ARG A 51 -6.22 19.82 11.13
N LYS A 52 -7.34 19.67 10.42
CA LYS A 52 -8.48 20.59 10.49
C LYS A 52 -9.24 20.51 11.82
N CYS A 53 -8.98 19.51 12.67
CA CYS A 53 -9.68 19.33 13.93
C CYS A 53 -8.73 18.97 15.10
N THR A 54 -8.98 19.56 16.27
CA THR A 54 -8.27 19.26 17.52
C THR A 54 -9.08 18.30 18.38
N THR A 55 -8.43 17.64 19.34
CA THR A 55 -9.09 16.72 20.28
C THR A 55 -10.03 17.48 21.24
N GLY A 56 -11.04 16.80 21.77
CA GLY A 56 -11.94 17.35 22.80
C GLY A 56 -13.07 18.25 22.29
N ARG A 57 -13.27 18.37 20.97
CA ARG A 57 -14.43 19.07 20.40
C ARG A 57 -15.65 18.16 20.34
N VAL A 58 -16.83 18.74 20.49
CA VAL A 58 -18.10 18.07 20.16
C VAL A 58 -18.25 17.95 18.64
N VAL A 59 -19.03 16.97 18.18
CA VAL A 59 -19.17 16.65 16.74
C VAL A 59 -19.63 17.85 15.91
N LYS A 60 -20.52 18.69 16.45
CA LYS A 60 -21.00 19.92 15.78
C LYS A 60 -19.88 20.92 15.43
N ASP A 61 -18.77 20.89 16.19
CA ASP A 61 -17.62 21.79 16.02
C ASP A 61 -16.41 21.06 15.39
N CYS A 62 -16.64 19.86 14.82
CA CYS A 62 -15.59 19.06 14.22
C CYS A 62 -15.17 19.64 12.86
N GLY A 63 -13.99 20.26 12.82
CA GLY A 63 -13.46 20.87 11.59
C GLY A 63 -13.26 19.91 10.42
N ILE A 64 -13.18 18.59 10.66
CA ILE A 64 -13.16 17.59 9.59
C ILE A 64 -14.53 17.47 8.92
N LEU A 65 -15.61 17.34 9.72
CA LEU A 65 -16.95 17.20 9.18
C LEU A 65 -17.44 18.49 8.54
N LEU A 66 -17.06 19.64 9.09
CA LEU A 66 -17.33 20.95 8.50
C LEU A 66 -16.66 21.12 7.14
N GLU A 67 -15.46 20.56 6.93
CA GLU A 67 -14.79 20.56 5.62
C GLU A 67 -15.49 19.62 4.63
N LEU A 68 -15.95 18.44 5.07
CA LEU A 68 -16.60 17.44 4.21
C LEU A 68 -18.05 17.78 3.84
N SER A 69 -18.67 18.74 4.53
CA SER A 69 -20.05 19.18 4.28
C SER A 69 -20.13 20.39 3.34
N GLN A 70 -18.99 20.84 2.81
CA GLN A 70 -18.88 21.88 1.78
C GLN A 70 -18.75 21.25 0.39
#